data_AF-A0A3C1KCF7-F1
#
_entry.id   AF-A0A3C1KCF7-F1
#
_cell.length_a   1.000
_cell.length_b   1.000
_cell.length_c   1.000
_cell.angle_alpha   90.00
_cell.angle_beta   90.00
_cell.angle_gamma   90.00
#
_symmetry.space_group_name_H-M   'P 1'
#
loop_
_entity.id
_entity.type
_entity.pdbx_description
1 polymer ?
#
loop_
_entity_poly.entity_id
_entity_poly.type
_entity_poly.pdbx_seq_one_letter_code
_entity_poly.pdbx_strand_id
1 'polypeptide(L)' 'PENGWYRRARAAGTGRVAADGVEQDVTFTPADATVRGALDAALHAKYDRFGPAYVGAITGDDVLETTLRVDPR' A
#
# COMPACT_ATOMS: atom_id res chain seq x y z
N PRO A 1 1.83 9.26 7.63
CA PRO A 1 1.70 10.37 6.65
C PRO A 1 3.02 11.09 6.31
N GLU A 2 3.90 11.31 7.29
CA GLU A 2 5.12 12.12 7.11
C GLU A 2 6.31 11.41 6.46
N ASN A 3 6.18 10.11 6.16
CA ASN A 3 7.28 9.38 5.54
C ASN A 3 7.63 9.98 4.16
N GLY A 4 8.92 10.29 3.96
CA GLY A 4 9.40 10.97 2.77
C GLY A 4 9.12 10.24 1.46
N TRP A 5 9.16 8.91 1.43
CA TRP A 5 8.82 8.16 0.21
C TRP A 5 7.33 8.31 -0.13
N TYR A 6 6.45 8.21 0.87
CA TYR A 6 5.01 8.30 0.70
C TYR A 6 4.62 9.67 0.18
N ARG A 7 5.16 10.73 0.80
CA ARG A 7 4.95 12.11 0.38
C ARG A 7 5.38 12.34 -1.06
N ARG A 8 6.53 11.80 -1.48
CA ARG A 8 7.02 11.92 -2.86
C ARG A 8 6.14 11.16 -3.85
N ALA A 9 5.78 9.91 -3.55
CA ALA A 9 4.91 9.11 -4.41
C ALA A 9 3.52 9.75 -4.58
N ARG A 10 2.93 10.20 -3.47
CA ARG A 10 1.64 10.92 -3.47
C ARG A 10 1.69 12.23 -4.25
N ALA A 11 2.76 13.01 -4.09
CA ALA A 11 2.90 14.29 -4.79
C ALA A 11 3.17 14.11 -6.29
N ALA A 12 3.97 13.11 -6.67
CA ALA A 12 4.28 12.83 -8.07
C ALA A 12 3.09 12.20 -8.82
N GLY A 13 2.26 11.41 -8.12
CA GLY A 13 1.12 10.68 -8.71
C GLY A 13 1.51 9.60 -9.70
N THR A 14 2.80 9.47 -10.03
CA THR A 14 3.35 8.49 -10.96
C THR A 14 4.75 8.08 -10.51
N GLY A 15 5.22 6.94 -11.01
CA GLY A 15 6.58 6.50 -10.79
C GLY A 15 6.82 5.14 -11.41
N ARG A 16 7.82 4.44 -10.89
CA ARG A 16 8.25 3.14 -11.37
C ARG A 16 8.39 2.18 -10.21
N VAL A 17 7.86 0.97 -10.37
CA VAL A 17 7.97 -0.11 -9.40
C VAL A 17 8.75 -1.26 -10.02
N ALA A 18 9.67 -1.82 -9.24
CA ALA A 18 10.40 -3.03 -9.59
C ALA A 18 10.17 -4.09 -8.50
N ALA A 19 9.69 -5.27 -8.90
CA ALA A 19 9.47 -6.40 -8.00
C ALA A 19 9.61 -7.72 -8.76
N ASP A 20 10.36 -8.68 -8.20
CA ASP A 20 10.54 -10.02 -8.76
C ASP A 20 10.89 -10.05 -10.27
N GLY A 21 11.81 -9.18 -10.68
CA GLY A 21 12.25 -9.05 -12.08
C GLY A 21 11.28 -8.31 -13.01
N VAL A 22 10.11 -7.90 -12.53
CA VAL A 22 9.18 -7.03 -13.27
C VAL A 22 9.48 -5.57 -12.96
N GLU A 23 9.61 -4.76 -14.01
CA GLU A 23 9.70 -3.29 -13.93
C GLU A 23 8.50 -2.69 -14.67
N GLN A 24 7.76 -1.80 -14.00
CA GLN A 24 6.53 -1.22 -14.55
C GLN A 24 6.40 0.25 -14.15
N ASP A 25 6.09 1.10 -15.12
CA ASP A 25 5.65 2.46 -14.86
C ASP A 25 4.20 2.44 -14.35
N VAL A 26 3.93 3.21 -13.30
CA VAL A 26 2.66 3.15 -12.55
C VAL A 26 2.11 4.53 -12.24
N THR A 27 0.81 4.56 -11.95
CA THR A 27 0.11 5.69 -11.36
C THR A 27 -0.18 5.39 -9.89
N PHE A 28 0.03 6.39 -9.02
CA PHE A 28 -0.29 6.36 -7.61
C PHE A 28 -1.53 7.21 -7.33
N THR A 29 -2.55 6.62 -6.73
CA THR A 29 -3.76 7.34 -6.30
C THR A 29 -4.10 7.00 -4.85
N PRO A 30 -4.68 7.93 -4.06
CA PRO A 30 -5.22 7.58 -2.74
C PRO A 30 -6.23 6.44 -2.88
N ALA A 31 -6.12 5.45 -2.00
CA ALA A 31 -7.05 4.33 -2.02
C ALA A 31 -8.44 4.76 -1.51
N ASP A 32 -9.49 4.24 -2.15
CA ASP A 32 -10.86 4.42 -1.69
C ASP A 32 -11.15 3.58 -0.44
N ALA A 33 -11.97 4.07 0.48
CA ALA A 33 -12.27 3.38 1.73
C ALA A 33 -12.90 1.99 1.52
N THR A 34 -13.58 1.77 0.38
CA THR A 34 -14.16 0.47 0.01
C THR A 34 -13.14 -0.66 -0.11
N VAL A 35 -11.85 -0.36 -0.33
CA VAL A 35 -10.82 -1.41 -0.43
C VAL A 35 -10.45 -2.04 0.91
N ARG A 36 -10.82 -1.41 2.04
CA ARG A 36 -10.35 -1.76 3.39
C ARG A 36 -10.50 -3.25 3.71
N GLY A 37 -11.69 -3.80 3.51
CA GLY A 37 -11.96 -5.20 3.86
C GLY A 37 -11.12 -6.19 3.04
N ALA A 38 -10.98 -5.94 1.73
CA ALA A 38 -10.19 -6.79 0.85
C ALA A 38 -8.68 -6.67 1.13
N LEU A 39 -8.21 -5.45 1.42
CA LEU A 39 -6.81 -5.18 1.76
C LEU A 39 -6.40 -5.88 3.06
N ASP A 40 -7.20 -5.76 4.13
CA ASP A 40 -6.94 -6.41 5.40
C ASP A 40 -6.89 -7.92 5.26
N ALA A 41 -7.88 -8.51 4.58
CA ALA A 41 -7.92 -9.95 4.34
C ALA A 41 -6.66 -10.45 3.58
N ALA A 42 -6.20 -9.70 2.58
CA ALA A 42 -4.98 -10.03 1.84
C ALA A 42 -3.72 -9.89 2.70
N LEU A 43 -3.64 -8.85 3.55
CA LEU A 43 -2.52 -8.66 4.47
C LEU A 43 -2.45 -9.76 5.52
N HIS A 44 -3.59 -10.15 6.11
CA HIS A 44 -3.69 -11.28 7.02
C HIS A 44 -3.24 -12.59 6.36
N ALA A 45 -3.78 -12.90 5.16
CA ALA A 45 -3.36 -14.09 4.41
C ALA A 45 -1.84 -14.13 4.14
N LYS A 46 -1.21 -12.97 3.93
CA LYS A 46 0.23 -12.86 3.65
C LYS A 46 1.08 -12.93 4.92
N TYR A 47 0.66 -12.29 6.01
CA TYR A 47 1.52 -11.99 7.14
C TYR A 47 1.17 -12.69 8.46
N ASP A 48 -0.01 -13.31 8.59
CA ASP A 48 -0.43 -13.93 9.87
C ASP A 48 0.56 -14.98 10.38
N ARG A 49 1.23 -15.70 9.48
CA ARG A 49 2.27 -16.68 9.83
C ARG A 49 3.47 -16.09 10.60
N PHE A 50 3.67 -14.78 10.54
CA PHE A 50 4.75 -14.08 11.25
C PHE A 50 4.29 -13.54 12.62
N GLY A 51 3.01 -13.65 12.95
CA GLY A 51 2.42 -13.21 14.21
C GLY A 51 1.71 -11.86 14.14
N PRO A 52 0.84 -11.56 15.11
CA PRO A 52 -0.13 -10.46 15.05
C PRO A 52 0.51 -9.07 15.04
N ALA A 53 1.72 -8.92 15.58
CA ALA A 53 2.39 -7.62 15.63
C ALA A 53 2.76 -7.08 14.24
N TYR A 54 3.08 -7.96 13.28
CA TYR A 54 3.48 -7.54 11.94
C TYR A 54 2.30 -7.05 11.11
N VAL A 55 1.16 -7.75 11.17
CA VAL A 55 -0.05 -7.36 10.43
C VAL A 55 -0.79 -6.22 11.12
N GLY A 56 -0.84 -6.21 12.46
CA GLY A 56 -1.56 -5.17 13.22
C GLY A 56 -1.01 -3.76 12.98
N ALA A 57 0.30 -3.63 12.76
CA ALA A 57 0.93 -2.34 12.45
C ALA A 57 0.51 -1.77 11.07
N ILE A 58 0.01 -2.62 10.17
CA ILE A 58 -0.39 -2.24 8.80
C ILE A 58 -1.90 -2.44 8.55
N THR A 59 -2.68 -2.74 9.58
CA THR A 59 -4.15 -2.82 9.53
C THR A 59 -4.80 -1.96 10.62
N GLY A 60 -4.11 -0.92 11.10
CA GLY A 60 -4.66 0.06 12.05
C GLY A 60 -5.79 0.91 11.45
N ASP A 61 -6.55 1.62 12.29
CA ASP A 61 -7.74 2.39 11.86
C ASP A 61 -7.41 3.51 10.87
N ASP A 62 -6.20 4.07 10.93
CA ASP A 62 -5.72 5.18 10.10
C ASP A 62 -4.99 4.71 8.82
N VAL A 63 -4.90 3.41 8.56
CA VAL A 63 -4.08 2.86 7.45
C VAL A 63 -4.43 3.48 6.09
N LEU A 64 -5.71 3.79 5.86
CA LEU A 64 -6.19 4.37 4.60
C LEU A 64 -5.61 5.78 4.35
N GLU A 65 -5.24 6.53 5.38
CA GLU A 65 -4.58 7.85 5.23
C GLU A 65 -3.21 7.75 4.55
N THR A 66 -2.62 6.55 4.54
CA THR A 66 -1.30 6.28 3.96
C THR A 66 -1.31 5.20 2.90
N THR A 67 -2.50 4.78 2.44
CA THR A 67 -2.64 3.75 1.41
C THR A 67 -2.75 4.39 0.02
N LEU A 68 -1.85 3.98 -0.88
CA LEU A 68 -1.91 4.33 -2.30
C LEU A 68 -2.28 3.09 -3.12
N ARG A 69 -3.25 3.23 -4.00
CA ARG A 69 -3.50 2.30 -5.09
C ARG A 69 -2.41 2.50 -6.15
N VAL A 70 -1.92 1.38 -6.69
CA VAL A 70 -0.88 1.33 -7.71
C VAL A 70 -1.46 0.64 -8.93
N ASP A 71 -1.62 1.38 -10.02
CA ASP A 71 -2.12 0.86 -11.29
C ASP A 71 -1.03 0.98 -12.36
N PRO A 72 -0.84 -0.03 -13.23
CA PRO A 72 0.02 0.09 -14.39
C PRO A 72 -0.39 1.29 -15.25
N ARG A 73 0.61 2.01 -15.77
CA ARG A 73 0.41 3.08 -16.75
C ARG A 73 0.55 2.56 -18.17
#